data_AF-A0A938DHN4-F1
#
_entry.id   AF-A0A938DHN4-F1
#
_cell.length_a   1.000
_cell.length_b   1.000
_cell.length_c   1.000
_cell.angle_alpha   90.00
_cell.angle_beta   90.00
_cell.angle_gamma   90.00
#
_symmetry.space_group_name_H-M   'P 1'
#
loop_
_entity.id
_entity.type
_entity.pdbx_description
1 polymer ?
#
loop_
_entity_poly.entity_id
_entity_poly.type
_entity_poly.pdbx_seq_one_letter_code
_entity_poly.pdbx_strand_id
1 'polypeptide(L)'
;MAGGIAEVVARAGMRAILRARSEASAATAVKQVTSGLARQVDKGKLDAAERDRILANITTATDLGALGACDIIIESVVEDLATKQQLFRDLDAVATPRAILATNTSTLPVVEMAKVVRQPERVCGIHFFNPAQVLPLVEIVRPITASDDTINRSVTFVKAIGKDGVNVLDRAGFIVNALLFPYLNNAIRMLEDGTASMEDIDTAMKGGCNFPMGPFALLDLVGLDTSLSILDTLHASFGDENFAPRPMLRKLVAEGRLGRKTKAGFYVY
;
A
#
# COMPACT_ATOMS: atom_id res chain seq x y z
N MET A 1 2.41 7.11 0.25
CA MET A 1 2.16 6.09 1.28
C MET A 1 2.91 6.39 2.59
N ALA A 2 4.24 6.46 2.58
CA ALA A 2 5.07 6.63 3.79
C ALA A 2 4.60 7.69 4.82
N GLY A 3 4.19 8.88 4.38
CA GLY A 3 3.66 9.91 5.29
C GLY A 3 2.41 9.47 6.07
N GLY A 4 1.49 8.76 5.42
CA GLY A 4 0.29 8.22 6.07
C GLY A 4 0.62 7.09 7.05
N ILE A 5 1.60 6.24 6.73
CA ILE A 5 2.09 5.21 7.67
C ILE A 5 2.72 5.88 8.90
N ALA A 6 3.58 6.89 8.70
CA ALA A 6 4.19 7.64 9.78
C ALA A 6 3.15 8.34 10.68
N GLU A 7 2.10 8.92 10.08
CA GLU A 7 0.97 9.51 10.84
C GLU A 7 0.29 8.48 11.74
N VAL A 8 -0.04 7.29 11.20
CA VAL A 8 -0.70 6.21 11.96
C VAL A 8 0.15 5.77 13.14
N VAL A 9 1.45 5.54 12.91
CA VAL A 9 2.40 5.12 13.95
C VAL A 9 2.54 6.20 15.04
N ALA A 10 2.71 7.46 14.63
CA ALA A 10 2.85 8.59 15.54
C ALA A 10 1.60 8.84 16.38
N ARG A 11 0.42 8.68 15.77
CA ARG A 11 -0.88 8.75 16.43
C ARG A 11 -1.04 7.71 17.53
N ALA A 12 -0.52 6.51 17.32
CA ALA A 12 -0.48 5.47 18.34
C ALA A 12 0.51 5.75 19.49
N GLY A 13 1.23 6.89 19.48
CA GLY A 13 2.17 7.26 20.52
C GLY A 13 3.59 6.71 20.31
N MET A 14 3.87 6.11 19.16
CA MET A 14 5.18 5.58 18.83
C MET A 14 6.01 6.62 18.09
N ARG A 15 7.34 6.59 18.24
CA ARG A 15 8.24 7.45 17.46
C ARG A 15 8.35 6.93 16.03
N ALA A 16 8.12 7.79 15.05
CA ALA A 16 8.26 7.48 13.63
C ALA A 16 9.42 8.28 13.03
N ILE A 17 10.37 7.60 12.41
CA ILE A 17 11.44 8.22 11.62
C ILE A 17 11.08 8.08 10.15
N LEU A 18 10.71 9.19 9.51
CA LEU A 18 10.42 9.23 8.08
C LEU A 18 11.72 9.49 7.33
N ARG A 19 12.31 8.41 6.79
CA ARG A 19 13.49 8.53 5.92
C ARG A 19 13.07 8.76 4.47
N ALA A 20 13.67 9.75 3.82
CA ALA A 20 13.48 9.99 2.39
C ALA A 20 14.81 10.14 1.65
N ARG A 21 14.77 10.11 0.31
CA ARG A 21 15.96 10.28 -0.54
C ARG A 21 16.58 11.69 -0.51
N SER A 22 15.82 12.67 -0.04
CA SER A 22 16.24 14.07 0.06
C SER A 22 15.46 14.78 1.15
N GLU A 23 16.02 15.86 1.70
CA GLU A 23 15.34 16.70 2.68
C GLU A 23 14.05 17.30 2.10
N ALA A 24 14.07 17.70 0.83
CA ALA A 24 12.88 18.21 0.14
C ALA A 24 11.74 17.19 0.08
N SER A 25 12.05 15.92 -0.20
CA SER A 25 11.07 14.83 -0.19
C SER A 25 10.53 14.56 1.22
N ALA A 26 11.40 14.56 2.24
CA ALA A 26 10.98 14.39 3.62
C ALA A 26 10.07 15.53 4.10
N ALA A 27 10.47 16.78 3.83
CA ALA A 27 9.69 17.98 4.15
C ALA A 27 8.32 17.98 3.45
N THR A 28 8.26 17.52 2.20
CA THR A 28 6.99 17.37 1.47
C THR A 28 6.06 16.37 2.17
N ALA A 29 6.57 15.21 2.59
CA ALA A 29 5.78 14.20 3.29
C ALA A 29 5.27 14.73 4.65
N VAL A 30 6.13 15.37 5.43
CA VAL A 30 5.73 16.00 6.71
C VAL A 30 4.68 17.08 6.47
N LYS A 31 4.86 17.96 5.49
CA LYS A 31 3.90 19.01 5.15
C LYS A 31 2.51 18.43 4.81
N GLN A 32 2.46 17.32 4.09
CA GLN A 32 1.20 16.63 3.79
C GLN A 32 0.51 16.11 5.06
N VAL A 33 1.26 15.48 5.96
CA VAL A 33 0.75 15.02 7.26
C VAL A 33 0.26 16.20 8.10
N THR A 34 1.07 17.25 8.27
CA THR A 34 0.71 18.45 9.02
C THR A 34 -0.57 19.10 8.48
N SER A 35 -0.67 19.24 7.15
CA SER A 35 -1.87 19.80 6.51
C SER A 35 -3.10 18.91 6.69
N GLY A 36 -2.92 17.58 6.64
CA GLY A 36 -3.98 16.61 6.87
C GLY A 36 -4.52 16.66 8.29
N LEU A 37 -3.64 16.72 9.29
CA LEU A 37 -4.01 16.86 10.70
C LEU A 37 -4.64 18.22 10.99
N ALA A 38 -4.12 19.31 10.44
CA ALA A 38 -4.72 20.64 10.59
C ALA A 38 -6.17 20.67 10.11
N ARG A 39 -6.46 20.07 8.94
CA ARG A 39 -7.84 19.93 8.44
C ARG A 39 -8.74 19.09 9.35
N GLN A 40 -8.19 18.13 10.09
CA GLN A 40 -8.97 17.37 11.08
C GLN A 40 -9.31 18.24 12.29
N VAL A 41 -8.39 19.10 12.73
CA VAL A 41 -8.63 20.11 13.78
C VAL A 41 -9.70 21.11 13.34
N ASP A 42 -9.59 21.67 12.13
CA ASP A 42 -10.57 22.62 11.59
C ASP A 42 -11.99 22.02 11.51
N LYS A 43 -12.09 20.69 11.32
CA LYS A 43 -13.34 19.93 11.28
C LYS A 43 -13.82 19.46 12.66
N GLY A 44 -13.14 19.80 13.74
CA GLY A 44 -13.45 19.36 15.11
C GLY A 44 -13.28 17.86 15.33
N LYS A 45 -12.50 17.16 14.49
CA LYS A 45 -12.24 15.71 14.61
C LYS A 45 -10.98 15.40 15.41
N LEU A 46 -10.17 16.40 15.73
CA LEU A 46 -8.90 16.27 16.42
C LEU A 46 -8.62 17.55 17.22
N ASP A 47 -8.09 17.41 18.43
CA ASP A 47 -7.67 18.57 19.22
C ASP A 47 -6.32 19.10 18.75
N ALA A 48 -6.08 20.40 18.87
CA ALA A 48 -4.81 21.02 18.49
C ALA A 48 -3.62 20.45 19.30
N ALA A 49 -3.82 20.20 20.60
CA ALA A 49 -2.80 19.58 21.45
C ALA A 49 -2.46 18.14 20.99
N GLU A 50 -3.47 17.39 20.56
CA GLU A 50 -3.27 16.04 20.04
C GLU A 50 -2.56 16.05 18.69
N ARG A 51 -2.91 16.98 17.78
CA ARG A 51 -2.13 17.21 16.56
C ARG A 51 -0.65 17.46 16.87
N ASP A 52 -0.36 18.34 17.82
CA ASP A 52 1.01 18.73 18.15
C ASP A 52 1.79 17.56 18.76
N ARG A 53 1.13 16.73 19.59
CA ARG A 53 1.70 15.46 20.10
C ARG A 53 2.04 14.49 18.97
N ILE A 54 1.13 14.31 18.00
CA ILE A 54 1.37 13.43 16.83
C ILE A 54 2.58 13.92 16.04
N LEU A 55 2.65 15.21 15.75
CA LEU A 55 3.74 15.79 14.97
C LEU A 55 5.08 15.70 15.71
N ALA A 56 5.10 15.86 17.03
CA ALA A 56 6.31 15.70 17.84
C ALA A 56 6.89 14.28 17.81
N ASN A 57 6.06 13.27 17.52
CA ASN A 57 6.49 11.89 17.35
C ASN A 57 7.07 11.59 15.96
N ILE A 58 6.99 12.52 15.00
CA ILE A 58 7.51 12.35 13.64
C ILE A 58 8.81 13.12 13.50
N THR A 59 9.87 12.39 13.18
CA THR A 59 11.18 12.96 12.83
C THR A 59 11.52 12.58 11.40
N THR A 60 12.44 13.32 10.77
CA THR A 60 12.86 13.05 9.39
C THR A 60 14.34 12.71 9.33
N ALA A 61 14.70 11.90 8.34
CA ALA A 61 16.08 11.56 8.06
C ALA A 61 16.30 11.42 6.54
N THR A 62 17.56 11.56 6.13
CA THR A 62 18.02 11.24 4.76
C THR A 62 19.00 10.09 4.77
N ASP A 63 19.84 10.03 5.81
CA ASP A 63 20.76 8.94 6.11
C ASP A 63 20.02 7.67 6.58
N LEU A 64 20.52 6.51 6.18
CA LEU A 64 19.97 5.20 6.57
C LEU A 64 20.40 4.81 7.99
N GLY A 65 21.56 5.27 8.47
CA GLY A 65 22.05 4.98 9.82
C GLY A 65 21.11 5.50 10.92
N ALA A 66 20.34 6.55 10.64
CA ALA A 66 19.28 7.03 11.53
C ALA A 66 18.20 5.97 11.85
N LEU A 67 18.06 4.94 11.02
CA LEU A 67 17.12 3.83 11.22
C LEU A 67 17.69 2.70 12.07
N GLY A 68 18.98 2.74 12.42
CA GLY A 68 19.66 1.64 13.08
C GLY A 68 19.05 1.22 14.42
N ALA A 69 18.43 2.16 15.13
CA ALA A 69 17.77 1.94 16.42
C ALA A 69 16.26 1.65 16.33
N CYS A 70 15.69 1.52 15.13
CA CYS A 70 14.27 1.19 14.96
C CYS A 70 13.99 -0.29 15.26
N ASP A 71 12.89 -0.56 15.96
CA ASP A 71 12.40 -1.93 16.21
C ASP A 71 11.77 -2.56 14.97
N ILE A 72 11.14 -1.73 14.12
CA ILE A 72 10.49 -2.11 12.87
C ILE A 72 10.82 -1.03 11.82
N ILE A 73 11.28 -1.46 10.65
CA ILE A 73 11.54 -0.59 9.49
C ILE A 73 10.60 -1.01 8.37
N ILE A 74 9.76 -0.10 7.87
CA ILE A 74 8.79 -0.37 6.81
C ILE A 74 9.23 0.33 5.52
N GLU A 75 9.66 -0.45 4.55
CA GLU A 75 10.04 0.03 3.23
C GLU A 75 8.79 0.37 2.40
N SER A 76 8.75 1.58 1.85
CA SER A 76 7.67 2.07 0.98
C SER A 76 8.22 3.04 -0.09
N VAL A 77 9.21 2.57 -0.84
CA VAL A 77 9.80 3.24 -2.01
C VAL A 77 9.13 2.77 -3.31
N VAL A 78 9.70 3.16 -4.45
CA VAL A 78 9.22 2.76 -5.78
C VAL A 78 9.08 1.24 -5.89
N GLU A 79 8.06 0.80 -6.60
CA GLU A 79 7.71 -0.62 -6.78
C GLU A 79 8.60 -1.27 -7.85
N ASP A 80 9.91 -1.31 -7.57
CA ASP A 80 10.93 -1.95 -8.41
C ASP A 80 11.75 -2.92 -7.56
N LEU A 81 11.86 -4.17 -8.03
CA LEU A 81 12.47 -5.25 -7.23
C LEU A 81 13.95 -4.98 -6.98
N ALA A 82 14.70 -4.55 -7.99
CA ALA A 82 16.14 -4.29 -7.85
C ALA A 82 16.41 -3.16 -6.85
N THR A 83 15.64 -2.08 -6.94
CA THR A 83 15.70 -0.95 -6.00
C THR A 83 15.39 -1.39 -4.57
N LYS A 84 14.34 -2.19 -4.36
CA LYS A 84 13.98 -2.69 -3.03
C LYS A 84 15.03 -3.65 -2.49
N GLN A 85 15.52 -4.59 -3.29
CA GLN A 85 16.58 -5.50 -2.88
C GLN A 85 17.85 -4.76 -2.46
N GLN A 86 18.25 -3.73 -3.22
CA GLN A 86 19.40 -2.92 -2.82
C GLN A 86 19.15 -2.22 -1.47
N LEU A 87 17.98 -1.61 -1.29
CA LEU A 87 17.62 -0.97 -0.03
C LEU A 87 17.58 -1.98 1.14
N PHE A 88 17.10 -3.20 0.93
CA PHE A 88 17.09 -4.23 1.97
C PHE A 88 18.51 -4.66 2.37
N ARG A 89 19.48 -4.73 1.44
CA ARG A 89 20.90 -4.93 1.78
C ARG A 89 21.44 -3.80 2.66
N ASP A 90 21.15 -2.56 2.26
CA ASP A 90 21.63 -1.38 2.98
C ASP A 90 20.99 -1.30 4.39
N LEU A 91 19.70 -1.62 4.51
CA LEU A 91 18.98 -1.72 5.78
C LEU A 91 19.53 -2.84 6.66
N ASP A 92 19.86 -4.00 6.08
CA ASP A 92 20.44 -5.12 6.83
C ASP A 92 21.80 -4.76 7.43
N ALA A 93 22.57 -3.88 6.78
CA ALA A 93 23.86 -3.42 7.28
C ALA A 93 23.73 -2.48 8.49
N VAL A 94 22.68 -1.65 8.56
CA VAL A 94 22.53 -0.61 9.59
C VAL A 94 21.57 -0.99 10.73
N ALA A 95 20.57 -1.83 10.46
CA ALA A 95 19.54 -2.18 11.43
C ALA A 95 20.07 -3.15 12.49
N THR A 96 19.64 -2.98 13.76
CA THR A 96 19.97 -3.96 14.79
C THR A 96 19.49 -5.36 14.39
N PRO A 97 20.16 -6.45 14.80
CA PRO A 97 19.73 -7.83 14.49
C PRO A 97 18.29 -8.15 14.91
N ARG A 98 17.77 -7.46 15.94
CA ARG A 98 16.39 -7.66 16.45
C ARG A 98 15.32 -6.90 15.67
N ALA A 99 15.69 -5.95 14.82
CA ALA A 99 14.75 -5.17 14.04
C ALA A 99 14.02 -6.03 13.01
N ILE A 100 12.72 -5.79 12.83
CA ILE A 100 11.94 -6.34 11.72
C ILE A 100 12.17 -5.46 10.49
N LEU A 101 12.46 -6.08 9.35
CA LEU A 101 12.55 -5.41 8.06
C LEU A 101 11.30 -5.76 7.25
N ALA A 102 10.37 -4.83 7.16
CA ALA A 102 9.10 -5.01 6.48
C ALA A 102 9.06 -4.26 5.14
N THR A 103 8.29 -4.77 4.18
CA THR A 103 7.96 -4.06 2.94
C THR A 103 6.45 -3.79 2.84
N ASN A 104 6.08 -2.63 2.30
CA ASN A 104 4.72 -2.26 1.93
C ASN A 104 4.43 -2.56 0.45
N THR A 105 5.20 -3.43 -0.22
CA THR A 105 4.90 -3.83 -1.60
C THR A 105 3.46 -4.35 -1.73
N SER A 106 2.85 -4.16 -2.89
CA SER A 106 1.49 -4.63 -3.19
C SER A 106 1.47 -5.88 -4.06
N THR A 107 2.58 -6.19 -4.74
CA THR A 107 2.64 -7.30 -5.72
C THR A 107 3.97 -8.04 -5.78
N LEU A 108 5.08 -7.47 -5.29
CA LEU A 108 6.37 -8.16 -5.35
C LEU A 108 6.44 -9.26 -4.28
N PRO A 109 7.02 -10.43 -4.59
CA PRO A 109 7.18 -11.50 -3.60
C PRO A 109 8.10 -11.04 -2.46
N VAL A 110 7.62 -11.12 -1.23
CA VAL A 110 8.35 -10.69 -0.03
C VAL A 110 9.63 -11.51 0.17
N VAL A 111 9.61 -12.77 -0.22
CA VAL A 111 10.76 -13.67 -0.19
C VAL A 111 11.94 -13.14 -1.01
N GLU A 112 11.70 -12.37 -2.08
CA GLU A 112 12.80 -11.79 -2.88
C GLU A 112 13.54 -10.69 -2.12
N MET A 113 12.88 -9.98 -1.21
CA MET A 113 13.53 -9.04 -0.29
C MET A 113 14.24 -9.78 0.84
N ALA A 114 13.70 -10.92 1.30
CA ALA A 114 14.33 -11.74 2.33
C ALA A 114 15.65 -12.38 1.86
N LYS A 115 15.74 -12.78 0.58
CA LYS A 115 16.93 -13.45 0.01
C LYS A 115 18.22 -12.63 0.06
N VAL A 116 18.13 -11.31 0.20
CA VAL A 116 19.28 -10.42 0.12
C VAL A 116 19.77 -9.91 1.47
N VAL A 117 19.16 -10.37 2.58
CA VAL A 117 19.57 -10.01 3.94
C VAL A 117 20.23 -11.19 4.66
N ARG A 118 21.07 -10.92 5.66
CA ARG A 118 21.79 -11.97 6.41
C ARG A 118 20.88 -12.84 7.29
N GLN A 119 19.80 -12.27 7.81
CA GLN A 119 18.81 -12.92 8.69
C GLN A 119 17.42 -12.85 8.02
N PRO A 120 17.14 -13.70 7.02
CA PRO A 120 15.89 -13.63 6.24
C PRO A 120 14.63 -13.90 7.06
N GLU A 121 14.77 -14.48 8.25
CA GLU A 121 13.68 -14.79 9.18
C GLU A 121 13.05 -13.57 9.85
N ARG A 122 13.72 -12.42 9.80
CA ARG A 122 13.21 -11.12 10.31
C ARG A 122 12.51 -10.26 9.26
N VAL A 123 12.39 -10.77 8.04
CA VAL A 123 11.76 -10.06 6.91
C VAL A 123 10.31 -10.49 6.77
N CYS A 124 9.40 -9.54 6.61
CA CYS A 124 7.98 -9.79 6.35
C CYS A 124 7.37 -8.70 5.45
N GLY A 125 6.11 -8.87 5.04
CA GLY A 125 5.33 -7.79 4.45
C GLY A 125 4.39 -7.18 5.48
N ILE A 126 4.25 -5.86 5.45
CA ILE A 126 3.23 -5.11 6.18
C ILE A 126 2.60 -4.14 5.16
N HIS A 127 1.56 -4.63 4.50
CA HIS A 127 0.93 -3.95 3.37
C HIS A 127 -0.28 -3.12 3.83
N PHE A 128 -0.11 -1.80 3.80
CA PHE A 128 -1.15 -0.80 4.08
C PHE A 128 -1.91 -0.41 2.82
N PHE A 129 -3.18 -0.06 3.00
CA PHE A 129 -4.05 0.43 1.92
C PHE A 129 -4.13 1.96 1.90
N ASN A 130 -4.17 2.56 0.71
CA ASN A 130 -4.22 4.01 0.57
C ASN A 130 -5.66 4.55 0.71
N PRO A 131 -5.93 5.58 1.55
CA PRO A 131 -5.02 6.25 2.48
C PRO A 131 -4.82 5.49 3.79
N ALA A 132 -3.55 5.28 4.19
CA ALA A 132 -3.18 4.44 5.34
C ALA A 132 -3.77 4.92 6.67
N GLN A 133 -3.94 6.22 6.84
CA GLN A 133 -4.52 6.84 8.04
C GLN A 133 -6.04 6.69 8.15
N VAL A 134 -6.71 6.33 7.06
CA VAL A 134 -8.18 6.19 7.01
C VAL A 134 -8.58 4.72 6.99
N LEU A 135 -7.93 3.89 6.16
CA LEU A 135 -8.33 2.50 5.99
C LEU A 135 -7.85 1.64 7.17
N PRO A 136 -8.72 0.80 7.77
CA PRO A 136 -8.39 0.07 9.00
C PRO A 136 -7.53 -1.17 8.74
N LEU A 137 -7.50 -1.71 7.52
CA LEU A 137 -6.89 -2.99 7.19
C LEU A 137 -5.38 -2.88 6.94
N VAL A 138 -4.64 -3.91 7.37
CA VAL A 138 -3.25 -4.18 6.98
C VAL A 138 -3.08 -5.67 6.71
N GLU A 139 -2.46 -6.04 5.59
CA GLU A 139 -2.07 -7.43 5.31
C GLU A 139 -0.66 -7.68 5.86
N ILE A 140 -0.53 -8.70 6.71
CA ILE A 140 0.74 -9.16 7.29
C ILE A 140 1.18 -10.39 6.51
N VAL A 141 2.19 -10.20 5.68
CA VAL A 141 2.63 -11.19 4.69
C VAL A 141 3.79 -12.00 5.24
N ARG A 142 3.59 -13.32 5.31
CA ARG A 142 4.59 -14.30 5.76
C ARG A 142 5.30 -14.91 4.54
N PRO A 143 6.55 -14.50 4.23
CA PRO A 143 7.40 -15.29 3.34
C PRO A 143 7.76 -16.61 4.01
N ILE A 144 8.14 -17.60 3.20
CA ILE A 144 8.55 -18.93 3.68
C ILE A 144 9.72 -18.88 4.67
N THR A 145 10.52 -17.81 4.64
CA THR A 145 11.67 -17.60 5.51
C THR A 145 11.32 -17.03 6.88
N ALA A 146 10.19 -16.33 7.03
CA ALA A 146 9.88 -15.56 8.23
C ALA A 146 9.63 -16.47 9.45
N SER A 147 10.22 -16.10 10.59
CA SER A 147 9.96 -16.77 11.87
C SER A 147 8.57 -16.43 12.42
N ASP A 148 8.07 -17.29 13.32
CA ASP A 148 6.84 -16.99 14.06
C ASP A 148 6.97 -15.76 14.95
N ASP A 149 8.17 -15.50 15.52
CA ASP A 149 8.43 -14.28 16.30
C ASP A 149 8.20 -13.01 15.46
N THR A 150 8.77 -12.96 14.26
CA THR A 150 8.63 -11.84 13.32
C THR A 150 7.16 -11.55 13.01
N ILE A 151 6.38 -12.60 12.71
CA ILE A 151 4.97 -12.44 12.38
C ILE A 151 4.15 -12.06 13.60
N ASN A 152 4.38 -12.67 14.77
CA ASN A 152 3.68 -12.33 16.00
C ASN A 152 3.94 -10.88 16.43
N ARG A 153 5.18 -10.41 16.36
CA ARG A 153 5.55 -9.01 16.63
C ARG A 153 4.92 -8.06 15.62
N SER A 154 4.82 -8.45 14.35
CA SER A 154 4.13 -7.66 13.31
C SER A 154 2.63 -7.55 13.61
N VAL A 155 1.97 -8.64 14.01
CA VAL A 155 0.56 -8.64 14.45
C VAL A 155 0.37 -7.74 15.67
N THR A 156 1.23 -7.85 16.68
CA THR A 156 1.19 -6.98 17.86
C THR A 156 1.33 -5.51 17.48
N PHE A 157 2.28 -5.19 16.60
CA PHE A 157 2.49 -3.83 16.11
C PHE A 157 1.25 -3.30 15.37
N VAL A 158 0.72 -4.04 14.40
CA VAL A 158 -0.45 -3.65 13.61
C VAL A 158 -1.67 -3.41 14.51
N LYS A 159 -1.89 -4.27 15.50
CA LYS A 159 -2.95 -4.08 16.50
C LYS A 159 -2.71 -2.83 17.35
N ALA A 160 -1.47 -2.60 17.80
CA ALA A 160 -1.12 -1.46 18.64
C ALA A 160 -1.30 -0.11 17.93
N ILE A 161 -1.17 -0.07 16.60
CA ILE A 161 -1.45 1.14 15.81
C ILE A 161 -2.93 1.28 15.39
N GLY A 162 -3.83 0.47 15.98
CA GLY A 162 -5.27 0.56 15.75
C GLY A 162 -5.72 0.06 14.38
N LYS A 163 -5.00 -0.89 13.79
CA LYS A 163 -5.33 -1.52 12.51
C LYS A 163 -5.77 -2.96 12.69
N ASP A 164 -6.62 -3.41 11.78
CA ASP A 164 -7.04 -4.80 11.65
C ASP A 164 -6.01 -5.54 10.80
N GLY A 165 -5.19 -6.36 11.46
CA GLY A 165 -4.18 -7.19 10.81
C GLY A 165 -4.78 -8.50 10.29
N VAL A 166 -4.59 -8.81 9.01
CA VAL A 166 -4.90 -10.12 8.44
C VAL A 166 -3.62 -10.83 8.02
N ASN A 167 -3.46 -12.09 8.42
CA ASN A 167 -2.28 -12.88 8.07
C ASN A 167 -2.46 -13.52 6.69
N VAL A 168 -1.43 -13.43 5.85
CA VAL A 168 -1.42 -14.00 4.50
C VAL A 168 -0.06 -14.60 4.18
N LEU A 169 -0.04 -15.68 3.40
CA LEU A 169 1.21 -16.23 2.87
C LEU A 169 1.73 -15.37 1.72
N ASP A 170 3.05 -15.34 1.54
CA ASP A 170 3.66 -14.61 0.42
C ASP A 170 3.21 -15.15 -0.94
N ARG A 171 2.42 -14.34 -1.64
CA ARG A 171 1.89 -14.59 -2.98
C ARG A 171 1.62 -13.25 -3.68
N ALA A 172 1.71 -13.22 -5.01
CA ALA A 172 1.34 -12.03 -5.77
C ALA A 172 -0.11 -11.61 -5.46
N GLY A 173 -0.30 -10.33 -5.11
CA GLY A 173 -1.58 -9.70 -4.79
C GLY A 173 -2.23 -10.10 -3.46
N PHE A 174 -1.55 -10.90 -2.63
CA PHE A 174 -1.99 -11.26 -1.28
C PHE A 174 -3.45 -11.74 -1.22
N ILE A 175 -4.32 -11.11 -0.43
CA ILE A 175 -5.75 -11.42 -0.36
C ILE A 175 -6.53 -10.40 -1.20
N VAL A 176 -6.42 -9.12 -0.85
CA VAL A 176 -7.32 -8.09 -1.38
C VAL A 176 -7.12 -7.91 -2.88
N ASN A 177 -5.89 -7.74 -3.35
CA ASN A 177 -5.66 -7.50 -4.78
C ASN A 177 -5.93 -8.75 -5.62
N ALA A 178 -5.64 -9.94 -5.07
CA ALA A 178 -5.93 -11.22 -5.72
C ALA A 178 -7.44 -11.48 -5.93
N LEU A 179 -8.31 -10.90 -5.09
CA LEU A 179 -9.77 -10.99 -5.25
C LEU A 179 -10.36 -9.79 -6.00
N LEU A 180 -9.88 -8.58 -5.69
CA LEU A 180 -10.43 -7.32 -6.18
C LEU A 180 -10.20 -7.15 -7.68
N PHE A 181 -8.96 -7.35 -8.15
CA PHE A 181 -8.64 -7.03 -9.55
C PHE A 181 -9.28 -7.96 -10.57
N PRO A 182 -9.42 -9.27 -10.34
CA PRO A 182 -10.25 -10.11 -11.21
C PRO A 182 -11.71 -9.69 -11.26
N TYR A 183 -12.29 -9.26 -10.12
CA TYR A 183 -13.65 -8.72 -10.09
C TYR A 183 -13.76 -7.48 -10.99
N LEU A 184 -12.83 -6.53 -10.84
CA LEU A 184 -12.80 -5.31 -11.68
C LEU A 184 -12.57 -5.64 -13.16
N ASN A 185 -11.67 -6.57 -13.46
CA ASN A 185 -11.38 -7.03 -14.81
C ASN A 185 -12.62 -7.71 -15.46
N ASN A 186 -13.40 -8.44 -14.67
CA ASN A 186 -14.67 -9.03 -15.11
C ASN A 186 -15.75 -7.98 -15.39
N ALA A 187 -15.79 -6.87 -14.65
CA ALA A 187 -16.69 -5.77 -14.97
C ALA A 187 -16.36 -5.16 -16.35
N ILE A 188 -15.06 -4.97 -16.65
CA ILE A 188 -14.60 -4.50 -17.98
C ILE A 188 -15.00 -5.50 -19.07
N ARG A 189 -14.89 -6.81 -18.80
CA ARG A 189 -15.34 -7.85 -19.75
C ARG A 189 -16.82 -7.73 -20.08
N MET A 190 -17.69 -7.56 -19.07
CA MET A 190 -19.13 -7.38 -19.29
C MET A 190 -19.44 -6.17 -20.16
N LEU A 191 -18.68 -5.09 -20.01
CA LEU A 191 -18.78 -3.91 -20.86
C LEU A 191 -18.30 -4.18 -22.29
N GLU A 192 -17.16 -4.84 -22.47
CA GLU A 192 -16.63 -5.24 -23.79
C GLU A 192 -17.59 -6.14 -24.55
N ASP A 193 -18.25 -7.07 -23.85
CA ASP A 193 -19.22 -8.00 -24.40
C ASP A 193 -20.59 -7.33 -24.68
N GLY A 194 -20.76 -6.05 -24.33
CA GLY A 194 -22.02 -5.31 -24.51
C GLY A 194 -23.15 -5.78 -23.61
N THR A 195 -22.83 -6.43 -22.48
CA THR A 195 -23.83 -7.00 -21.56
C THR A 195 -24.65 -5.90 -20.87
N ALA A 196 -24.02 -4.80 -20.48
CA ALA A 196 -24.65 -3.67 -19.81
C ALA A 196 -23.79 -2.40 -19.93
N SER A 197 -24.39 -1.23 -19.66
CA SER A 197 -23.67 0.05 -19.57
C SER A 197 -22.76 0.09 -18.33
N MET A 198 -21.77 0.99 -18.32
CA MET A 198 -20.91 1.20 -17.14
C MET A 198 -21.75 1.63 -15.93
N GLU A 199 -22.70 2.52 -16.13
CA GLU A 199 -23.60 3.06 -15.11
C GLU A 199 -24.47 1.98 -14.49
N ASP A 200 -25.00 1.07 -15.30
CA ASP A 200 -25.83 -0.04 -14.81
C ASP A 200 -25.00 -1.07 -14.05
N ILE A 201 -23.79 -1.40 -14.54
CA ILE A 201 -22.87 -2.29 -13.83
C ILE A 201 -22.46 -1.68 -12.47
N ASP A 202 -22.10 -0.39 -12.44
CA ASP A 202 -21.80 0.32 -11.20
C ASP A 202 -23.00 0.34 -10.24
N THR A 203 -24.20 0.59 -10.76
CA THR A 203 -25.43 0.63 -9.96
C THR A 203 -25.78 -0.75 -9.40
N ALA A 204 -25.67 -1.80 -10.22
CA ALA A 204 -25.92 -3.17 -9.80
C ALA A 204 -24.96 -3.63 -8.70
N MET A 205 -23.67 -3.32 -8.81
CA MET A 205 -22.69 -3.71 -7.79
C MET A 205 -22.85 -2.93 -6.48
N LYS A 206 -23.25 -1.66 -6.55
CA LYS A 206 -23.60 -0.87 -5.35
C LYS A 206 -24.85 -1.41 -4.67
N GLY A 207 -25.93 -1.64 -5.42
CA GLY A 207 -27.22 -2.06 -4.85
C GLY A 207 -27.30 -3.54 -4.47
N GLY A 208 -26.76 -4.42 -5.31
CA GLY A 208 -26.85 -5.88 -5.15
C GLY A 208 -25.79 -6.46 -4.22
N CYS A 209 -24.57 -5.93 -4.24
CA CYS A 209 -23.47 -6.40 -3.38
C CYS A 209 -23.15 -5.44 -2.22
N ASN A 210 -23.92 -4.35 -2.08
CA ASN A 210 -23.73 -3.32 -1.06
C ASN A 210 -22.32 -2.71 -1.06
N PHE A 211 -21.68 -2.62 -2.23
CA PHE A 211 -20.39 -1.96 -2.34
C PHE A 211 -20.55 -0.44 -2.27
N PRO A 212 -19.63 0.28 -1.59
CA PRO A 212 -19.72 1.74 -1.47
C PRO A 212 -19.45 2.46 -2.80
N MET A 213 -18.86 1.76 -3.77
CA MET A 213 -18.49 2.28 -5.07
C MET A 213 -18.61 1.16 -6.12
N GLY A 214 -19.07 1.51 -7.32
CA GLY A 214 -19.11 0.57 -8.44
C GLY A 214 -17.71 0.32 -9.01
N PRO A 215 -17.52 -0.78 -9.77
CA PRO A 215 -16.21 -1.20 -10.27
C PRO A 215 -15.55 -0.17 -11.19
N PHE A 216 -16.28 0.52 -12.06
CA PHE A 216 -15.69 1.51 -12.97
C PHE A 216 -15.29 2.78 -12.22
N ALA A 217 -16.15 3.27 -11.32
CA ALA A 217 -15.78 4.39 -10.45
C ALA A 217 -14.57 4.05 -9.55
N LEU A 218 -14.45 2.79 -9.11
CA LEU A 218 -13.32 2.32 -8.31
C LEU A 218 -12.03 2.19 -9.14
N LEU A 219 -12.11 1.64 -10.35
CA LEU A 219 -10.99 1.59 -11.30
C LEU A 219 -10.42 2.98 -11.56
N ASP A 220 -11.29 3.96 -11.81
CA ASP A 220 -10.86 5.35 -12.04
C ASP A 220 -10.32 6.05 -10.77
N LEU A 221 -10.76 5.61 -9.59
CA LEU A 221 -10.21 6.10 -8.31
C LEU A 221 -8.83 5.52 -8.01
N VAL A 222 -8.64 4.22 -8.25
CA VAL A 222 -7.35 3.52 -8.07
C VAL A 222 -6.33 3.99 -9.10
N GLY A 223 -6.77 4.20 -10.33
CA GLY A 223 -5.95 4.53 -11.49
C GLY A 223 -5.80 3.32 -12.40
N LEU A 224 -6.02 3.53 -13.71
CA LEU A 224 -6.07 2.45 -14.69
C LEU A 224 -4.68 1.83 -14.95
N ASP A 225 -3.61 2.62 -14.89
CA ASP A 225 -2.24 2.16 -14.99
C ASP A 225 -1.83 1.28 -13.80
N THR A 226 -2.20 1.68 -12.58
CA THR A 226 -2.00 0.86 -11.38
C THR A 226 -2.76 -0.47 -11.51
N SER A 227 -4.02 -0.39 -11.97
CA SER A 227 -4.88 -1.57 -12.13
C SER A 227 -4.32 -2.53 -13.18
N LEU A 228 -3.86 -1.99 -14.31
CA LEU A 228 -3.21 -2.76 -15.37
C LEU A 228 -1.93 -3.42 -14.86
N SER A 229 -1.06 -2.68 -14.17
CA SER A 229 0.19 -3.21 -13.63
C SER A 229 -0.06 -4.35 -12.64
N ILE A 230 -1.09 -4.25 -11.79
CA ILE A 230 -1.41 -5.33 -10.84
C ILE A 230 -1.91 -6.57 -11.58
N LEU A 231 -2.83 -6.41 -12.54
CA LEU A 231 -3.33 -7.53 -13.34
C LEU A 231 -2.21 -8.20 -14.15
N ASP A 232 -1.30 -7.43 -14.75
CA ASP A 232 -0.13 -7.96 -15.46
C ASP A 232 0.77 -8.79 -14.53
N THR A 233 1.06 -8.29 -13.32
CA THR A 233 1.86 -9.05 -12.34
C THR A 233 1.15 -10.32 -11.89
N LEU A 234 -0.16 -10.27 -11.64
CA LEU A 234 -0.94 -11.46 -11.27
C LEU A 234 -0.96 -12.48 -12.40
N HIS A 235 -1.20 -12.05 -13.63
CA HIS A 235 -1.21 -12.92 -14.79
C HIS A 235 0.16 -13.55 -15.04
N ALA A 236 1.25 -12.79 -14.95
CA ALA A 236 2.60 -13.31 -15.09
C ALA A 236 2.96 -14.32 -13.99
N SER A 237 2.42 -14.16 -12.79
CA SER A 237 2.70 -15.04 -11.65
C SER A 237 1.93 -16.37 -11.71
N PHE A 238 0.71 -16.36 -12.23
CA PHE A 238 -0.20 -17.53 -12.15
C PHE A 238 -0.56 -18.14 -13.50
N GLY A 239 -0.44 -17.41 -14.62
CA GLY A 239 -0.86 -17.87 -15.95
C GLY A 239 -2.37 -18.08 -16.10
N ASP A 240 -3.18 -17.59 -15.16
CA ASP A 240 -4.64 -17.72 -15.19
C ASP A 240 -5.26 -16.57 -16.00
N GLU A 241 -6.02 -16.92 -17.04
CA GLU A 241 -6.72 -16.01 -17.94
C GLU A 241 -7.68 -15.03 -17.24
N ASN A 242 -8.16 -15.36 -16.04
CA ASN A 242 -8.97 -14.43 -15.24
C ASN A 242 -8.16 -13.20 -14.78
N PHE A 243 -6.84 -13.33 -14.66
CA PHE A 243 -5.94 -12.21 -14.38
C PHE A 243 -5.49 -11.47 -15.65
N ALA A 244 -5.68 -12.04 -16.85
CA ALA A 244 -5.26 -11.39 -18.09
C ALA A 244 -6.01 -10.06 -18.26
N PRO A 245 -5.30 -8.90 -18.29
CA PRO A 245 -5.95 -7.61 -18.37
C PRO A 245 -6.78 -7.47 -19.64
N ARG A 246 -8.01 -6.97 -19.52
CA ARG A 246 -8.88 -6.75 -20.67
C ARG A 246 -8.30 -5.75 -21.69
N PRO A 247 -8.49 -5.97 -23.01
CA PRO A 247 -7.99 -5.08 -24.06
C PRO A 247 -8.37 -3.60 -23.87
N MET A 248 -9.60 -3.32 -23.46
CA MET A 248 -10.10 -1.96 -23.22
C MET A 248 -9.30 -1.26 -22.12
N LEU A 249 -8.92 -1.96 -21.05
CA LEU A 249 -8.08 -1.38 -19.99
C LEU A 249 -6.72 -0.96 -20.56
N ARG A 250 -6.07 -1.83 -21.34
CA ARG A 250 -4.78 -1.52 -22.00
C ARG A 250 -4.90 -0.32 -22.94
N LYS A 251 -5.98 -0.26 -23.71
CA LYS A 251 -6.26 0.84 -24.64
C LYS A 251 -6.37 2.19 -23.90
N LEU A 252 -7.17 2.24 -22.83
CA LEU A 252 -7.35 3.47 -22.04
C LEU A 252 -6.03 3.94 -21.41
N VAL A 253 -5.23 3.02 -20.90
CA VAL A 253 -3.89 3.34 -20.36
C VAL A 253 -2.97 3.89 -21.46
N ALA A 254 -2.97 3.28 -22.65
CA ALA A 254 -2.18 3.74 -23.79
C ALA A 254 -2.62 5.13 -24.30
N GLU A 255 -3.90 5.48 -24.15
CA GLU A 255 -4.45 6.81 -24.45
C GLU A 255 -4.14 7.86 -23.36
N GLY A 256 -3.48 7.49 -22.27
CA GLY A 256 -3.22 8.38 -21.13
C GLY A 256 -4.46 8.69 -20.30
N ARG A 257 -5.53 7.90 -20.45
CA ARG A 257 -6.77 8.00 -19.66
C ARG A 257 -6.62 7.15 -18.41
N LEU A 258 -6.08 7.72 -17.34
CA LEU A 258 -5.70 7.01 -16.11
C LEU A 258 -6.70 7.19 -14.96
N GLY A 259 -7.91 7.65 -15.23
CA GLY A 259 -8.95 7.89 -14.23
C GLY A 259 -8.90 9.30 -13.64
N ARG A 260 -9.26 9.44 -12.37
CA ARG A 260 -9.41 10.74 -11.70
C ARG A 260 -8.14 11.60 -11.73
N LYS A 261 -6.97 10.96 -11.69
CA LYS A 261 -5.68 11.67 -11.68
C LYS A 261 -5.33 12.38 -13.00
N THR A 262 -5.91 11.93 -14.11
CA THR A 262 -5.80 12.57 -15.43
C THR A 262 -7.12 13.18 -15.89
N LYS A 263 -8.12 13.26 -15.00
CA LYS A 263 -9.48 13.75 -15.28
C LYS A 263 -10.26 12.97 -16.36
N ALA A 264 -9.76 11.80 -16.74
CA ALA A 264 -10.35 10.95 -17.76
C ALA A 264 -9.88 9.50 -17.57
N GLY A 265 -10.83 8.57 -17.55
CA GLY A 265 -10.66 7.12 -17.47
C GLY A 265 -11.84 6.45 -18.15
N PHE A 266 -12.55 5.57 -17.44
CA PHE A 266 -13.88 5.09 -17.87
C PHE A 266 -14.90 6.23 -17.86
N TYR A 267 -14.83 7.10 -16.84
CA TYR A 267 -15.59 8.34 -16.75
C TYR A 267 -14.72 9.57 -17.08
N VAL A 268 -15.39 10.73 -17.22
CA VAL A 268 -14.75 12.05 -17.37
C VAL A 268 -14.98 12.86 -16.08
N TYR A 269 -13.95 13.58 -15.62
CA TYR A 269 -13.94 14.30 -14.33
C TYR A 269 -13.50 15.77 -14.42
#